data_AF-G8TEM7-F1
#
_entry.id   AF-G8TEM7-F1
#
_cell.length_a   1.000
_cell.length_b   1.000
_cell.length_c   1.000
_cell.angle_alpha   90.00
_cell.angle_beta   90.00
_cell.angle_gamma   90.00
#
_symmetry.space_group_name_H-M   'P 1'
#
loop_
_entity.id
_entity.type
_entity.pdbx_description
1 polymer ?
#
loop_
_entity_poly.entity_id
_entity_poly.type
_entity_poly.pdbx_seq_one_letter_code
_entity_poly.pdbx_strand_id
1 'polypeptide(L)'
;MEEIVSIEFEYKHKIYYALARIKDKKDHNEYHITVMNGELEQKLYGNHVFVDDDSWIELSPMPENRTGQLRLAVGMALCKHFNKPHHFTTTAVK
;
A
#
# COMPACT_ATOMS: atom_id res chain seq x y z
N MET A 1 -4.38 17.18 -9.65
CA MET A 1 -3.36 17.75 -8.74
C MET A 1 -2.77 16.55 -8.00
N GLU A 2 -1.45 16.42 -7.88
CA GLU A 2 -0.89 15.31 -7.08
C GLU A 2 -1.13 15.60 -5.59
N GLU A 3 -2.00 14.82 -4.96
CA GLU A 3 -2.24 14.88 -3.52
C GLU A 3 -1.29 13.94 -2.79
N ILE A 4 -0.78 14.36 -1.63
CA ILE A 4 0.05 13.53 -0.75
C ILE A 4 -0.57 13.53 0.63
N VAL A 5 -0.88 12.34 1.13
CA VAL A 5 -1.42 12.14 2.48
C VAL A 5 -0.44 11.36 3.35
N SER A 6 -0.46 11.63 4.65
CA SER A 6 0.28 10.84 5.64
C SER A 6 -0.62 9.74 6.18
N ILE A 7 -0.13 8.50 6.17
CA ILE A 7 -0.81 7.34 6.73
C ILE A 7 -0.02 6.79 7.91
N GLU A 8 -0.73 6.53 9.01
CA GLU A 8 -0.22 5.81 10.17
C GLU A 8 -0.50 4.31 9.99
N PHE A 9 0.48 3.46 10.25
CA PHE A 9 0.30 2.00 10.21
C PHE A 9 1.05 1.30 11.33
N GLU A 10 0.50 0.19 11.80
CA GLU A 10 1.14 -0.68 12.78
C GLU A 10 1.89 -1.81 12.08
N TYR A 11 3.15 -2.02 12.46
CA TYR A 11 3.94 -3.17 12.01
C TYR A 11 4.77 -3.70 13.18
N LYS A 12 4.60 -4.98 13.50
CA LYS A 12 5.32 -5.65 14.61
C LYS A 12 5.22 -4.90 15.95
N HIS A 13 4.00 -4.49 16.32
CA HIS A 13 3.70 -3.77 17.57
C HIS A 13 4.36 -2.40 17.70
N LYS A 14 4.73 -1.78 16.58
CA LYS A 14 5.26 -0.42 16.51
C LYS A 14 4.47 0.38 15.50
N ILE A 15 4.24 1.64 15.81
CA ILE A 15 3.60 2.60 14.91
C ILE A 15 4.66 3.23 14.01
N TYR A 16 4.36 3.26 12.72
CA TYR A 16 5.15 3.87 11.69
C TYR A 16 4.27 4.80 10.83
N TYR A 17 4.94 5.63 10.03
CA TYR A 17 4.28 6.56 9.12
C TYR A 17 4.77 6.31 7.70
N ALA A 18 3.88 6.49 6.74
CA ALA A 18 4.20 6.53 5.33
C ALA A 18 3.47 7.69 4.64
N LEU A 19 4.04 8.16 3.54
CA LEU A 19 3.41 9.12 2.66
C LEU A 19 2.80 8.36 1.48
N ALA A 20 1.52 8.58 1.21
CA ALA A 20 0.84 8.07 0.04
C ALA A 20 0.67 9.22 -0.96
N ARG A 21 1.40 9.16 -2.07
CA ARG A 21 1.17 10.05 -3.22
C ARG A 21 0.10 9.44 -4.10
N ILE A 22 -0.96 10.20 -4.34
CA ILE A 22 -2.08 9.81 -5.19
C ILE A 22 -1.80 10.26 -6.61
N LYS A 23 -1.82 9.31 -7.54
CA LYS A 23 -1.73 9.56 -8.98
C LYS A 23 -3.01 9.12 -9.66
N ASP A 24 -3.77 10.09 -10.13
CA ASP A 24 -4.94 9.84 -10.96
C ASP A 24 -4.48 9.32 -12.33
N LYS A 25 -4.89 8.11 -12.70
CA LYS A 25 -4.82 7.60 -14.07
C LYS A 25 -6.20 7.75 -14.71
N LYS A 26 -6.28 7.46 -16.01
CA LYS A 26 -7.55 7.59 -16.75
C LYS A 26 -8.63 6.63 -16.24
N ASP A 27 -8.22 5.46 -15.75
CA ASP A 27 -9.13 4.35 -15.43
C ASP A 27 -9.03 3.88 -13.96
N HIS A 28 -8.05 4.36 -13.19
CA HIS A 28 -7.80 3.96 -11.80
C HIS A 28 -6.93 4.98 -11.06
N ASN A 29 -6.85 4.87 -9.74
CA ASN A 29 -5.89 5.62 -8.93
C ASN A 29 -4.72 4.75 -8.50
N GLU A 30 -3.53 5.32 -8.49
CA GLU A 30 -2.34 4.67 -7.94
C GLU A 30 -1.88 5.38 -6.67
N TYR A 31 -1.69 4.61 -5.61
CA TYR A 31 -1.09 5.07 -4.37
C TYR A 31 0.37 4.65 -4.32
N HIS A 32 1.27 5.62 -4.48
CA HIS A 32 2.71 5.42 -4.41
C HIS A 32 3.15 5.71 -2.98
N ILE A 33 3.58 4.67 -2.27
CA ILE A 33 3.91 4.74 -0.84
C ILE A 33 5.40 5.01 -0.64
N THR A 34 5.71 5.88 0.33
CA THR A 34 7.06 6.07 0.88
C THR A 34 7.00 5.94 2.39
N VAL A 35 7.61 4.89 2.94
CA VAL A 35 7.69 4.65 4.38
C VAL A 35 8.75 5.56 5.00
N MET A 36 8.40 6.27 6.07
CA MET A 36 9.28 7.23 6.76
C MET A 36 10.35 6.57 7.64
N ASN A 37 10.60 5.27 7.43
CA ASN A 37 11.66 4.50 8.07
C ASN A 37 12.51 3.85 6.98
N GLY A 38 13.78 4.25 6.88
CA GLY A 38 14.65 3.83 5.78
C GLY A 38 14.83 2.30 5.65
N GLU A 39 14.85 1.56 6.76
CA GLU A 39 14.97 0.10 6.71
C GLU A 39 13.70 -0.59 6.20
N LEU A 40 12.53 -0.05 6.54
CA LEU A 40 11.25 -0.57 6.07
C LEU A 40 11.00 -0.16 4.62
N GLU A 41 11.38 1.06 4.24
CA GLU A 41 11.28 1.55 2.87
C GLU A 41 12.09 0.69 1.91
N GLN A 42 13.34 0.37 2.26
CA GLN A 42 14.17 -0.55 1.47
C GLN A 42 13.53 -1.94 1.30
N LYS A 43 12.79 -2.42 2.31
CA LYS A 43 12.08 -3.71 2.25
C LYS A 43 10.85 -3.65 1.37
N LEU A 44 10.19 -2.50 1.27
CA LEU A 44 9.01 -2.27 0.45
C LEU A 44 9.37 -1.89 -1.00
N TYR A 45 10.67 -1.78 -1.33
CA TYR A 45 11.12 -1.50 -2.68
C TYR A 45 10.52 -2.48 -3.71
N GLY A 46 10.04 -1.92 -4.83
CA GLY A 46 9.29 -2.67 -5.85
C GLY A 46 7.87 -3.12 -5.45
N ASN A 47 7.47 -2.96 -4.19
CA ASN A 47 6.19 -3.41 -3.62
C ASN A 47 5.44 -2.25 -2.92
N HIS A 48 5.71 -1.01 -3.33
CA HIS A 48 5.21 0.21 -2.68
C HIS A 48 4.05 0.88 -3.42
N VAL A 49 3.57 0.28 -4.51
CA VAL A 49 2.42 0.81 -5.28
C VAL A 49 1.18 -0.04 -5.01
N PHE A 50 0.06 0.62 -4.73
CA PHE A 50 -1.26 0.02 -4.60
C PHE A 50 -2.20 0.64 -5.64
N VAL A 51 -3.09 -0.17 -6.19
CA VAL A 51 -4.03 0.26 -7.24
C VAL A 51 -5.43 0.32 -6.66
N ASP A 52 -6.22 1.31 -7.05
CA ASP A 52 -7.59 1.52 -6.63
C ASP A 52 -8.48 1.69 -7.86
N ASP A 53 -9.41 0.76 -8.04
CA ASP A 53 -10.30 0.66 -9.20
C ASP A 53 -11.68 1.29 -8.98
N ASP A 54 -11.71 2.35 -8.17
CA ASP A 54 -12.90 2.99 -7.60
C ASP A 54 -13.64 2.16 -6.54
N SER A 55 -13.70 0.84 -6.70
CA SER A 55 -14.49 -0.03 -5.83
C SER A 55 -13.68 -0.61 -4.68
N TRP A 56 -12.43 -0.97 -4.91
CA TRP A 56 -11.53 -1.51 -3.88
C TRP A 56 -10.07 -1.15 -4.14
N ILE A 57 -9.26 -1.27 -3.09
CA ILE A 57 -7.81 -1.20 -3.19
C ILE A 57 -7.24 -2.61 -3.35
N GLU A 58 -6.47 -2.82 -4.40
CA GLU A 58 -5.77 -4.08 -4.67
C GLU A 58 -4.49 -4.16 -3.84
N LEU A 59 -4.43 -5.18 -2.96
CA LEU A 59 -3.27 -5.42 -2.08
C LEU A 59 -2.27 -6.41 -2.67
N SER A 60 -2.67 -7.12 -3.72
CA SER A 60 -1.81 -8.03 -4.49
C SER A 60 -0.75 -7.27 -5.31
N PRO A 61 0.34 -7.94 -5.73
CA PRO A 61 0.78 -9.25 -5.25
C PRO A 61 1.30 -9.16 -3.80
N MET A 62 1.20 -10.26 -3.06
CA MET A 62 1.69 -10.33 -1.68
C MET A 62 2.83 -11.35 -1.57
N PRO A 63 4.10 -10.89 -1.46
CA PRO A 63 5.22 -11.80 -1.28
C PRO A 63 5.05 -12.67 -0.03
N GLU A 64 5.39 -13.95 -0.05
CA GLU A 64 5.26 -14.85 1.12
C GLU A 64 6.28 -14.59 2.25
N ASN A 65 6.90 -13.41 2.28
CA ASN A 65 8.00 -13.07 3.17
C ASN A 65 7.68 -11.82 4.02
N ARG A 66 8.69 -11.31 4.74
CA ARG A 66 8.55 -10.12 5.60
C ARG A 66 8.09 -8.87 4.83
N THR A 67 8.40 -8.77 3.53
CA THR A 67 7.92 -7.69 2.66
C THR A 67 6.41 -7.79 2.44
N GLY A 68 5.85 -8.99 2.26
CA GLY A 68 4.39 -9.15 2.16
C GLY A 68 3.66 -8.76 3.44
N GLN A 69 4.21 -9.08 4.61
CA GLN A 69 3.65 -8.62 5.89
C GLN A 69 3.67 -7.09 6.01
N LEU A 70 4.76 -6.45 5.56
CA LEU A 70 4.87 -4.98 5.56
C LEU A 70 3.90 -4.35 4.56
N ARG A 71 3.83 -4.90 3.33
CA ARG A 71 2.91 -4.45 2.28
C ARG A 71 1.45 -4.58 2.75
N LEU A 72 1.11 -5.69 3.40
CA LEU A 72 -0.22 -5.89 3.97
C LEU A 72 -0.53 -4.85 5.05
N ALA A 73 0.40 -4.60 5.99
CA ALA A 73 0.20 -3.61 7.04
C ALA A 73 -0.05 -2.20 6.47
N VAL A 74 0.75 -1.79 5.50
CA VAL A 74 0.60 -0.51 4.78
C VAL A 74 -0.71 -0.47 4.00
N GLY A 75 -1.03 -1.53 3.26
CA GLY A 75 -2.25 -1.61 2.45
C GLY A 75 -3.53 -1.57 3.29
N MET A 76 -3.55 -2.26 4.42
CA MET A 76 -4.67 -2.22 5.37
C MET A 76 -4.84 -0.83 5.98
N ALA A 77 -3.74 -0.15 6.31
CA ALA A 77 -3.78 1.23 6.79
C ALA A 77 -4.32 2.18 5.71
N LEU A 78 -3.95 1.97 4.46
CA LEU A 78 -4.46 2.73 3.32
C LEU A 78 -5.98 2.54 3.15
N CYS A 79 -6.46 1.30 3.17
CA CYS A 79 -7.89 0.97 3.11
C CYS A 79 -8.68 1.65 4.23
N LYS A 80 -8.14 1.60 5.45
CA LYS A 80 -8.72 2.27 6.62
C LYS A 80 -8.76 3.79 6.44
N HIS A 81 -7.69 4.39 5.92
CA HIS A 81 -7.58 5.84 5.73
C HIS A 81 -8.62 6.36 4.74
N PHE A 82 -8.79 5.68 3.61
CA PHE A 82 -9.75 6.07 2.55
C PHE A 82 -11.15 5.46 2.72
N ASN A 83 -11.39 4.70 3.80
CA ASN A 83 -12.63 3.97 4.04
C ASN A 83 -13.07 3.12 2.84
N LYS A 84 -12.11 2.42 2.22
CA LYS A 84 -12.32 1.55 1.06
C LYS A 84 -12.11 0.08 1.41
N PRO A 85 -12.87 -0.86 0.80
CA PRO A 85 -12.61 -2.28 0.95
C PRO A 85 -11.30 -2.66 0.23
N HIS A 86 -10.76 -3.81 0.62
CA HIS A 86 -9.56 -4.39 -0.01
C HIS A 86 -9.93 -5.59 -0.88
N HIS A 87 -9.15 -5.83 -1.92
CA HIS A 87 -9.25 -7.03 -2.74
C HIS A 87 -7.89 -7.71 -2.90
N PHE A 88 -7.92 -9.05 -2.91
CA PHE A 88 -6.77 -9.88 -3.21
C PHE A 88 -7.03 -10.60 -4.52
N THR A 89 -6.38 -10.18 -5.59
CA THR A 89 -6.39 -10.95 -6.84
C THR A 89 -5.54 -12.20 -6.66
N THR A 90 -6.11 -13.35 -7.00
CA THR A 90 -5.40 -14.63 -7.02
C THR A 90 -4.70 -14.79 -8.37
N THR A 91 -3.78 -13.90 -8.71
CA THR A 91 -2.87 -14.16 -9.84
C THR A 91 -1.71 -14.99 -9.32
N ALA A 92 -1.95 -16.30 -9.24
CA ALA A 92 -0.87 -17.28 -9.28
C ALA A 92 -0.09 -17.03 -10.59
N VAL A 93 1.08 -16.41 -10.46
CA VAL A 93 2.05 -16.42 -11.56
C VAL A 93 2.49 -17.87 -11.68
N LYS A 94 1.98 -18.54 -12.72
CA LYS A 94 2.42 -19.86 -13.17
C LYS A 94 3.84 -19.81 -13.70
#